data_AF-A0A1G6MY73-F1
#
_entry.id   AF-A0A1G6MY73-F1
#
_cell.length_a   1.000
_cell.length_b   1.000
_cell.length_c   1.000
_cell.angle_alpha   90.00
_cell.angle_beta   90.00
_cell.angle_gamma   90.00
#
_symmetry.space_group_name_H-M   'P 1'
#
loop_
_entity.id
_entity.type
_entity.pdbx_description
1 polymer ?
#
loop_
_entity_poly.entity_id
_entity_poly.type
_entity_poly.pdbx_seq_one_letter_code
_entity_poly.pdbx_strand_id
1 'polypeptide(L)'
;MKRLIVFAIVVLGTAALQAQTVMEMRWTPDFKLQVRLSNDTSQVLDVKALQHSGSVQDAISQSEATYYPVSLDQEFINALKEKKIAMDSAVTDTTLKSSNQTLWSALHLSLGGGYIHFINCIMYALESGHLNLSDPIMQRPPSKWKPNPMTESFKRTRKWSHFIPDNQKVAQKEFKAQKKNNEHRDIMVLPADFREVFLATNEKGYLIMKTKGNKKEVAKIDIIRLLLGSKYLGESQIKFIKAKVLNAISQYSANNLPSVVMFDDLNAAVAMSLNAEGYRIDQIVFKDADDIDQQEVDHRTARITGFIKAINEANERVFKKRLSTYYGN
;
A
#
# COMPACT_ATOMS: atom_id res chain seq x y z
N MET A 1 37.37 7.54 -56.36
CA MET A 1 36.38 6.79 -55.55
C MET A 1 36.65 7.04 -54.06
N LYS A 2 35.88 7.92 -53.42
CA LYS A 2 35.82 8.06 -51.96
C LYS A 2 34.34 8.09 -51.59
N ARG A 3 33.85 7.03 -50.94
CA ARG A 3 32.47 6.93 -50.46
C ARG A 3 32.40 7.62 -49.10
N LEU A 4 31.69 8.74 -49.02
CA LEU A 4 31.24 9.30 -47.74
C LEU A 4 30.06 8.45 -47.26
N ILE A 5 30.22 7.78 -46.13
CA ILE A 5 29.12 7.15 -45.39
C ILE A 5 28.62 8.19 -44.40
N VAL A 6 27.43 8.72 -44.63
CA VAL A 6 26.72 9.57 -43.68
C VAL A 6 26.00 8.64 -42.70
N PHE A 7 26.50 8.57 -41.46
CA PHE A 7 25.81 7.90 -40.37
C PHE A 7 24.70 8.84 -39.87
N ALA A 8 23.46 8.53 -40.19
CA ALA A 8 22.30 9.18 -39.58
C ALA A 8 22.16 8.67 -38.15
N ILE A 9 22.51 9.51 -37.17
CA ILE A 9 22.20 9.26 -35.76
C ILE A 9 20.70 9.45 -35.60
N VAL A 10 19.96 8.34 -35.60
CA VAL A 10 18.56 8.33 -35.15
C VAL A 10 18.60 8.49 -33.64
N VAL A 11 18.39 9.72 -33.17
CA VAL A 11 18.04 9.98 -31.77
C VAL A 11 16.63 9.45 -31.59
N LEU A 12 16.52 8.18 -31.19
CA LEU A 12 15.29 7.63 -30.62
C LEU A 12 15.04 8.41 -29.32
N GLY A 13 14.27 9.48 -29.42
CA GLY A 13 13.76 10.20 -28.27
C GLY A 13 13.01 9.20 -27.40
N THR A 14 13.57 8.89 -26.23
CA THR A 14 12.81 8.27 -25.16
C THR A 14 11.74 9.28 -24.79
N ALA A 15 10.52 9.10 -25.30
CA ALA A 15 9.36 9.77 -24.74
C ALA A 15 9.39 9.43 -23.25
N ALA A 16 9.65 10.43 -22.41
CA ALA A 16 9.53 10.28 -20.98
C ALA A 16 8.10 9.75 -20.75
N LEU A 17 7.99 8.54 -20.20
CA LEU A 17 6.72 7.95 -19.81
C LEU A 17 6.09 8.88 -18.76
N GLN A 18 5.34 9.88 -19.22
CA GLN A 18 4.52 10.72 -18.38
C GLN A 18 3.45 9.86 -17.74
N ALA A 19 3.16 10.15 -16.48
CA ALA A 19 2.12 9.46 -15.75
C ALA A 19 0.75 9.72 -16.33
N GLN A 20 -0.05 8.66 -16.35
CA GLN A 20 -1.42 8.68 -16.78
C GLN A 20 -2.25 9.35 -15.68
N THR A 21 -2.51 10.64 -15.83
CA THR A 21 -3.46 11.36 -14.99
C THR A 21 -4.85 11.26 -15.61
N VAL A 22 -5.88 11.30 -14.77
CA VAL A 22 -7.26 11.40 -15.26
C VAL A 22 -7.42 12.77 -15.92
N MET A 23 -7.78 12.78 -17.20
CA MET A 23 -8.20 14.01 -17.88
C MET A 23 -9.70 14.22 -17.81
N GLU A 24 -10.46 13.13 -17.94
CA GLU A 24 -11.90 13.17 -17.97
C GLU A 24 -12.45 11.88 -17.37
N MET A 25 -13.49 12.01 -16.55
CA MET A 25 -14.34 10.89 -16.16
C MET A 25 -15.76 11.22 -16.57
N ARG A 26 -16.50 10.22 -17.06
CA ARG A 26 -17.90 10.39 -17.40
C ARG A 26 -18.67 9.09 -17.22
N TRP A 27 -19.93 9.24 -16.86
CA TRP A 27 -20.85 8.11 -16.83
C TRP A 27 -21.30 7.78 -18.24
N THR A 28 -21.30 6.49 -18.55
CA THR A 28 -21.89 5.98 -19.79
C THR A 28 -23.36 5.65 -19.55
N PRO A 29 -24.20 5.67 -20.60
CA PRO A 29 -25.62 5.28 -20.51
C PRO A 29 -25.84 3.88 -19.91
N ASP A 30 -24.86 2.99 -20.04
CA ASP A 30 -24.90 1.61 -19.52
C ASP A 30 -24.48 1.49 -18.04
N PHE A 31 -24.45 2.60 -17.30
CA PHE A 31 -24.01 2.65 -15.89
C PHE A 31 -22.57 2.19 -15.65
N LYS A 32 -21.70 2.32 -16.65
CA LYS A 32 -20.26 2.11 -16.51
C LYS A 32 -19.53 3.46 -16.44
N LEU A 33 -18.40 3.50 -15.75
CA LEU A 33 -17.60 4.70 -15.66
C LEU A 33 -16.52 4.69 -16.74
N GLN A 34 -16.54 5.67 -17.64
CA GLN A 34 -15.48 5.86 -18.62
C GLN A 34 -14.44 6.84 -18.07
N VAL A 35 -13.18 6.43 -18.09
CA VAL A 35 -12.04 7.23 -17.65
C VAL A 35 -11.14 7.47 -18.86
N ARG A 36 -10.85 8.73 -19.18
CA ARG A 36 -9.88 9.15 -20.21
C ARG A 36 -8.62 9.64 -19.52
N LEU A 37 -7.48 9.13 -19.97
CA LEU A 37 -6.18 9.38 -19.38
C LEU A 37 -5.37 10.37 -20.23
N SER A 38 -4.33 10.95 -19.63
CA SER A 38 -3.44 11.94 -20.26
C SER A 38 -2.70 11.45 -21.51
N ASN A 39 -2.67 10.14 -21.74
CA ASN A 39 -2.09 9.52 -22.93
C ASN A 39 -3.14 9.19 -24.00
N ASP A 40 -4.31 9.81 -23.95
CA ASP A 40 -5.47 9.57 -24.82
C ASP A 40 -6.05 8.15 -24.78
N THR A 41 -5.61 7.31 -23.84
CA THR A 41 -6.28 6.01 -23.62
C THR A 41 -7.58 6.21 -22.86
N SER A 42 -8.59 5.42 -23.22
CA SER A 42 -9.87 5.42 -22.53
C SER A 42 -10.19 4.01 -22.03
N GLN A 43 -10.64 3.94 -20.79
CA GLN A 43 -11.02 2.69 -20.14
C GLN A 43 -12.42 2.78 -19.57
N VAL A 44 -13.12 1.66 -19.60
CA VAL A 44 -14.46 1.52 -19.02
C VAL A 44 -14.35 0.62 -17.80
N LEU A 45 -14.63 1.19 -16.63
CA LEU A 45 -14.56 0.51 -15.35
C LEU A 45 -15.93 -0.07 -14.99
N ASP A 46 -15.92 -1.31 -14.49
CA ASP A 46 -17.10 -1.93 -13.88
C ASP A 46 -17.25 -1.41 -12.45
N VAL A 47 -18.31 -0.63 -12.23
CA VAL A 47 -18.60 0.04 -10.96
C VAL A 47 -18.71 -0.96 -9.80
N LYS A 48 -19.23 -2.17 -10.05
CA LYS A 48 -19.37 -3.20 -9.01
C LYS A 48 -18.04 -3.73 -8.49
N ALA A 49 -16.98 -3.58 -9.27
CA ALA A 49 -15.64 -4.02 -8.90
C ALA A 49 -14.82 -2.90 -8.22
N LEU A 50 -15.33 -1.67 -8.19
CA LEU A 50 -14.67 -0.52 -7.57
C LEU A 50 -14.80 -0.56 -6.04
N GLN A 51 -13.95 0.22 -5.37
CA GLN A 51 -14.05 0.40 -3.93
C GLN A 51 -15.21 1.35 -3.62
N HIS A 52 -16.12 0.97 -2.71
CA HIS A 52 -17.19 1.82 -2.23
C HIS A 52 -16.82 2.44 -0.87
N SER A 53 -17.08 3.72 -0.68
CA SER A 53 -16.66 4.50 0.50
C SER A 53 -17.47 4.19 1.77
N GLY A 54 -18.60 3.49 1.64
CA GLY A 54 -19.60 3.38 2.72
C GLY A 54 -20.28 4.72 3.00
N SER A 55 -21.08 4.77 4.07
CA SER A 55 -21.80 5.98 4.48
C SER A 55 -20.83 7.09 4.87
N VAL A 56 -20.92 8.26 4.22
CA VAL A 56 -20.05 9.42 4.50
C VAL A 56 -20.26 9.95 5.94
N GLN A 57 -21.40 9.63 6.55
CA GLN A 57 -21.77 10.04 7.91
C GLN A 57 -21.27 9.07 8.98
N ASP A 58 -21.02 7.79 8.67
CA ASP A 58 -20.70 6.75 9.66
C ASP A 58 -19.27 6.17 9.52
N ALA A 59 -18.54 6.52 8.47
CA ALA A 59 -17.34 5.77 8.04
C ALA A 59 -16.02 6.11 8.76
N ILE A 60 -15.96 7.14 9.62
CA ILE A 60 -14.69 7.54 10.25
C ILE A 60 -14.55 6.94 11.64
N SER A 61 -13.91 5.77 11.71
CA SER A 61 -13.53 5.14 12.98
C SER A 61 -12.48 5.98 13.71
N GLN A 62 -12.64 6.16 15.01
CA GLN A 62 -11.59 6.74 15.87
C GLN A 62 -10.55 5.71 16.34
N SER A 63 -10.72 4.44 16.00
CA SER A 63 -9.93 3.32 16.53
C SER A 63 -9.16 2.55 15.46
N GLU A 64 -9.61 2.61 14.21
CA GLU A 64 -9.04 1.92 13.06
C GLU A 64 -8.76 2.94 11.96
N ALA A 65 -7.79 2.65 11.09
CA ALA A 65 -7.48 3.52 9.97
C ALA A 65 -8.34 3.16 8.76
N THR A 66 -8.81 4.18 8.05
CA THR A 66 -9.54 3.99 6.78
C THR A 66 -8.53 3.78 5.66
N TYR A 67 -8.69 2.66 4.95
CA TYR A 67 -7.85 2.26 3.83
C TYR A 67 -8.64 2.31 2.53
N TYR A 68 -8.13 3.06 1.56
CA TYR A 68 -8.54 2.98 0.18
C TYR A 68 -7.37 2.46 -0.64
N PRO A 69 -7.57 1.42 -1.48
CA PRO A 69 -6.56 0.91 -2.39
C PRO A 69 -6.42 1.91 -3.54
N VAL A 70 -5.62 2.95 -3.31
CA VAL A 70 -5.41 4.03 -4.29
C VAL A 70 -4.01 4.00 -4.86
N SER A 71 -3.88 4.58 -6.06
CA SER A 71 -2.61 4.76 -6.73
C SER A 71 -1.70 5.71 -5.96
N LEU A 72 -0.41 5.41 -5.94
CA LEU A 72 0.59 6.34 -5.40
C LEU A 72 0.70 7.55 -6.32
N ASP A 73 0.86 8.73 -5.72
CA ASP A 73 1.03 9.98 -6.44
C ASP A 73 2.33 9.98 -7.27
N GLN A 74 2.28 10.61 -8.45
CA GLN A 74 3.39 10.59 -9.38
C GLN A 74 4.57 11.46 -8.93
N GLU A 75 4.31 12.63 -8.35
CA GLU A 75 5.38 13.51 -7.86
C GLU A 75 6.16 12.78 -6.77
N PHE A 76 5.46 12.05 -5.91
CA PHE A 76 6.06 11.16 -4.94
C PHE A 76 6.94 10.07 -5.59
N ILE A 77 6.45 9.36 -6.62
CA ILE A 77 7.23 8.32 -7.32
C ILE A 77 8.48 8.92 -7.97
N ASN A 78 8.37 10.09 -8.59
CA ASN A 78 9.50 10.76 -9.24
C ASN A 78 10.55 11.17 -8.20
N ALA A 79 10.14 11.77 -7.08
CA ALA A 79 11.03 12.12 -5.99
C ALA A 79 11.76 10.89 -5.41
N LEU A 80 11.09 9.74 -5.35
CA LEU A 80 11.73 8.49 -4.94
C LEU A 80 12.75 7.97 -5.97
N LYS A 81 12.42 8.04 -7.27
CA LYS A 81 13.33 7.62 -8.34
C LYS A 81 14.59 8.48 -8.34
N GLU A 82 14.44 9.79 -8.19
CA GLU A 82 15.56 10.73 -8.09
C GLU A 82 16.44 10.44 -6.87
N LYS A 83 15.81 10.21 -5.70
CA LYS A 83 16.54 9.79 -4.48
C LYS A 83 17.29 8.48 -4.67
N LYS A 84 16.69 7.48 -5.33
CA LYS A 84 17.34 6.19 -5.60
C LYS A 84 18.55 6.35 -6.51
N ILE A 85 18.42 7.12 -7.59
CA ILE A 85 19.54 7.44 -8.50
C ILE A 85 20.67 8.14 -7.74
N ALA A 86 20.34 9.09 -6.85
CA ALA A 86 21.31 9.76 -6.01
C ALA A 86 22.01 8.79 -5.02
N MET A 87 21.28 7.83 -4.44
CA MET A 87 21.85 6.81 -3.54
C MET A 87 22.73 5.79 -4.30
N ASP A 88 22.36 5.42 -5.52
CA ASP A 88 23.13 4.48 -6.35
C ASP A 88 24.38 5.16 -6.97
N SER A 89 24.36 6.48 -7.14
CA SER A 89 25.46 7.26 -7.77
C SER A 89 26.44 7.87 -6.76
N ALA A 90 26.11 7.91 -5.47
CA ALA A 90 26.94 8.53 -4.45
C ALA A 90 27.42 7.53 -3.39
N VAL A 91 28.74 7.37 -3.26
CA VAL A 91 29.39 6.88 -2.04
C VAL A 91 29.34 8.03 -1.03
N THR A 92 28.18 8.28 -0.40
CA THR A 92 28.07 9.33 0.63
C THR A 92 27.65 8.76 1.98
N ASP A 93 28.61 8.85 2.89
CA ASP A 93 28.63 8.43 4.29
C ASP A 93 27.75 9.31 5.22
N THR A 94 26.74 10.01 4.67
CA THR A 94 25.93 11.01 5.40
C THR A 94 24.43 10.85 5.22
N THR A 95 23.94 9.69 4.78
CA THR A 95 22.51 9.40 4.86
C THR A 95 22.12 9.31 6.34
N LEU A 96 21.16 10.15 6.78
CA LEU A 96 20.45 10.05 8.07
C LEU A 96 20.39 8.59 8.50
N LYS A 97 21.09 8.21 9.58
CA LYS A 97 21.17 6.84 10.08
C LYS A 97 19.74 6.31 10.26
N SER A 98 19.24 5.55 9.28
CA SER A 98 17.92 4.95 9.40
C SER A 98 18.02 3.90 10.49
N SER A 99 17.34 4.13 11.61
CA SER A 99 17.26 3.10 12.64
C SER A 99 16.55 1.88 12.03
N ASN A 100 17.32 0.83 11.73
CA ASN A 100 16.79 -0.44 11.24
C ASN A 100 16.17 -1.27 12.39
N GLN A 101 15.77 -0.63 13.49
CA GLN A 101 15.19 -1.29 14.66
C GLN A 101 13.77 -1.81 14.40
N THR A 102 12.99 -1.10 13.58
CA THR A 102 11.62 -1.50 13.22
C THR A 102 11.42 -1.41 11.72
N LEU A 103 10.46 -2.19 11.21
CA LEU A 103 10.10 -2.14 9.78
C LEU A 103 9.63 -0.74 9.37
N TRP A 104 8.86 -0.07 10.24
CA TRP A 104 8.43 1.31 10.04
C TRP A 104 9.60 2.28 9.97
N SER A 105 10.46 2.31 10.99
CA SER A 105 11.60 3.27 11.05
C SER A 105 12.59 3.09 9.90
N ALA A 106 12.76 1.86 9.41
CA ALA A 106 13.62 1.57 8.27
C ALA A 106 13.08 2.12 6.95
N LEU A 107 11.76 2.04 6.75
CA LEU A 107 11.09 2.41 5.51
C LEU A 107 10.62 3.87 5.49
N HIS A 108 10.14 4.40 6.60
CA HIS A 108 9.51 5.71 6.69
C HIS A 108 10.45 6.86 6.29
N LEU A 109 11.75 6.81 6.61
CA LEU A 109 12.69 7.85 6.16
C LEU A 109 12.85 7.88 4.64
N SER A 110 12.70 6.74 3.97
CA SER A 110 12.81 6.63 2.53
C SER A 110 11.48 6.95 1.84
N LEU A 111 10.37 6.39 2.34
CA LEU A 111 9.03 6.55 1.77
C LEU A 111 8.35 7.86 2.17
N GLY A 112 8.66 8.41 3.33
CA GLY A 112 7.89 9.51 3.91
C GLY A 112 6.44 9.13 4.25
N GLY A 113 5.70 10.14 4.69
CA GLY A 113 4.27 10.08 4.95
C GLY A 113 3.80 9.23 6.12
N GLY A 114 2.48 9.18 6.32
CA GLY A 114 1.85 8.50 7.45
C GLY A 114 1.83 6.96 7.35
N TYR A 115 1.25 6.31 8.36
CA TYR A 115 1.14 4.85 8.42
C TYR A 115 0.39 4.24 7.23
N ILE A 116 -0.69 4.88 6.79
CA ILE A 116 -1.46 4.43 5.63
C ILE A 116 -0.62 4.44 4.35
N HIS A 117 0.26 5.42 4.20
CA HIS A 117 1.18 5.51 3.07
C HIS A 117 2.16 4.32 3.06
N PHE A 118 2.75 4.00 4.21
CA PHE A 118 3.58 2.81 4.38
C PHE A 118 2.85 1.50 4.12
N ILE A 119 1.63 1.35 4.62
CA ILE A 119 0.82 0.15 4.38
C ILE A 119 0.52 -0.01 2.90
N ASN A 120 0.13 1.06 2.20
CA ASN A 120 -0.09 1.01 0.74
C ASN A 120 1.18 0.62 -0.02
N CYS A 121 2.34 1.17 0.37
CA CYS A 121 3.63 0.82 -0.22
C CYS A 121 3.98 -0.67 -0.05
N ILE A 122 3.75 -1.23 1.14
CA ILE A 122 3.99 -2.66 1.40
C ILE A 122 2.98 -3.52 0.67
N MET A 123 1.69 -3.15 0.70
CA MET A 123 0.63 -3.85 -0.02
C MET A 123 0.97 -3.95 -1.50
N TYR A 124 1.34 -2.83 -2.13
CA TYR A 124 1.75 -2.82 -3.53
C TYR A 124 2.94 -3.76 -3.79
N ALA A 125 3.95 -3.77 -2.91
CA ALA A 125 5.10 -4.66 -3.05
C ALA A 125 4.73 -6.15 -2.94
N LEU A 126 3.76 -6.49 -2.08
CA LEU A 126 3.21 -7.84 -1.94
C LEU A 126 2.34 -8.23 -3.15
N GLU A 127 1.43 -7.36 -3.56
CA GLU A 127 0.51 -7.60 -4.69
C GLU A 127 1.24 -7.75 -6.02
N SER A 128 2.24 -6.91 -6.25
CA SER A 128 3.09 -6.98 -7.45
C SER A 128 4.05 -8.18 -7.44
N GLY A 129 4.23 -8.83 -6.29
CA GLY A 129 5.13 -9.97 -6.12
C GLY A 129 6.62 -9.60 -5.98
N HIS A 130 6.95 -8.31 -5.89
CA HIS A 130 8.31 -7.85 -5.64
C HIS A 130 8.82 -8.27 -4.26
N LEU A 131 7.92 -8.26 -3.27
CA LEU A 131 8.16 -8.78 -1.92
C LEU A 131 7.47 -10.14 -1.78
N ASN A 132 8.25 -11.19 -1.61
CA ASN A 132 7.73 -12.53 -1.34
C ASN A 132 8.21 -13.02 0.03
N LEU A 133 7.25 -13.35 0.88
CA LEU A 133 7.49 -13.80 2.25
C LEU A 133 8.13 -15.19 2.34
N SER A 134 8.14 -15.94 1.23
CA SER A 134 8.81 -17.23 1.09
C SER A 134 10.23 -17.13 0.54
N ASP A 135 10.79 -15.93 0.36
CA ASP A 135 12.14 -15.78 -0.18
C ASP A 135 13.20 -16.37 0.79
N PRO A 136 14.31 -16.96 0.29
CA PRO A 136 15.28 -17.68 1.14
C PRO A 136 15.87 -16.87 2.29
N ILE A 137 16.02 -15.55 2.14
CA ILE A 137 16.49 -14.65 3.21
C ILE A 137 15.53 -14.56 4.41
N MET A 138 14.25 -14.90 4.18
CA MET A 138 13.23 -15.01 5.21
C MET A 138 13.25 -16.38 5.90
N GLN A 139 13.94 -17.38 5.35
CA GLN A 139 14.06 -18.70 5.96
C GLN A 139 15.03 -18.66 7.15
N ARG A 140 14.66 -19.30 8.26
CA ARG A 140 15.55 -19.42 9.42
C ARG A 140 16.60 -20.49 9.16
N PRO A 141 17.85 -20.29 9.58
CA PRO A 141 18.85 -21.35 9.50
C PRO A 141 18.42 -22.53 10.40
N PRO A 142 18.64 -23.78 9.96
CA PRO A 142 18.34 -24.94 10.77
C PRO A 142 19.21 -24.90 12.03
N SER A 143 18.57 -24.92 13.20
CA SER A 143 19.27 -24.90 14.47
C SER A 143 18.61 -25.85 15.47
N LYS A 144 19.43 -26.60 16.20
CA LYS A 144 19.00 -27.41 17.36
C LYS A 144 19.10 -26.62 18.66
N TRP A 145 19.55 -25.37 18.60
CA TRP A 145 19.74 -24.52 19.77
C TRP A 145 18.40 -24.25 20.47
N LYS A 146 18.40 -24.44 21.80
CA LYS A 146 17.23 -24.28 22.66
C LYS A 146 17.66 -23.53 23.93
N PRO A 147 17.15 -22.32 24.18
CA PRO A 147 17.53 -21.55 25.35
C PRO A 147 17.04 -22.23 26.64
N ASN A 148 17.85 -22.13 27.70
CA ASN A 148 17.50 -22.54 29.05
C ASN A 148 17.82 -21.37 30.02
N PRO A 149 16.82 -20.71 30.65
CA PRO A 149 15.39 -21.00 30.56
C PRO A 149 14.79 -20.66 29.18
N MET A 150 13.66 -21.28 28.84
CA MET A 150 12.97 -20.99 27.57
C MET A 150 12.43 -19.57 27.54
N THR A 151 12.93 -18.75 26.63
CA THR A 151 12.43 -17.39 26.41
C THR A 151 11.05 -17.37 25.72
N GLU A 152 10.26 -16.32 25.96
CA GLU A 152 8.94 -16.16 25.32
C GLU A 152 9.04 -16.10 23.79
N SER A 153 10.04 -15.40 23.26
CA SER A 153 10.33 -15.33 21.81
C SER A 153 10.58 -16.72 21.21
N PHE A 154 11.29 -17.59 21.93
CA PHE A 154 11.49 -18.97 21.49
C PHE A 154 10.18 -19.76 21.53
N LYS A 155 9.38 -19.68 22.61
CA LYS A 155 8.11 -20.41 22.71
C LYS A 155 7.15 -20.09 21.56
N ARG A 156 7.10 -18.82 21.15
CA ARG A 156 6.24 -18.33 20.06
C ARG A 156 6.74 -18.75 18.69
N THR A 157 8.04 -18.62 18.43
CA THR A 157 8.59 -18.72 17.08
C THR A 157 9.25 -20.06 16.75
N ARG A 158 9.47 -20.97 17.72
CA ARG A 158 10.13 -22.27 17.50
C ARG A 158 9.51 -23.18 16.44
N LYS A 159 8.26 -22.93 16.04
CA LYS A 159 7.55 -23.72 15.03
C LYS A 159 7.56 -23.06 13.64
N TRP A 160 8.15 -21.88 13.52
CA TRP A 160 8.18 -21.13 12.27
C TRP A 160 9.39 -21.56 11.48
N SER A 161 9.20 -21.92 10.22
CA SER A 161 10.34 -22.19 9.33
C SER A 161 11.00 -20.90 8.84
N HIS A 162 10.24 -19.79 8.82
CA HIS A 162 10.68 -18.47 8.40
C HIS A 162 10.74 -17.49 9.58
N PHE A 163 11.41 -16.35 9.42
CA PHE A 163 11.47 -15.28 10.44
C PHE A 163 10.08 -14.74 10.80
N ILE A 164 9.11 -14.92 9.91
CA ILE A 164 7.69 -14.63 10.05
C ILE A 164 6.85 -15.94 10.03
N PRO A 165 5.58 -15.92 10.46
CA PRO A 165 4.71 -17.08 10.37
C PRO A 165 4.51 -17.52 8.91
N ASP A 166 4.96 -18.73 8.60
CA ASP A 166 4.99 -19.32 7.26
C ASP A 166 3.71 -20.08 6.89
N ASN A 167 2.88 -20.40 7.88
CA ASN A 167 1.63 -21.14 7.70
C ASN A 167 0.49 -20.40 8.41
N GLN A 168 -0.70 -20.41 7.80
CA GLN A 168 -1.89 -19.72 8.28
C GLN A 168 -2.31 -20.16 9.68
N LYS A 169 -2.21 -21.46 9.99
CA LYS A 169 -2.52 -21.98 11.33
C LYS A 169 -1.61 -21.38 12.40
N VAL A 170 -0.33 -21.22 12.08
CA VAL A 170 0.68 -20.67 12.99
C VAL A 170 0.51 -19.15 13.10
N ALA A 171 0.25 -18.47 11.98
CA ALA A 171 -0.03 -17.04 11.93
C ALA A 171 -1.26 -16.68 12.78
N GLN A 172 -2.38 -17.40 12.61
CA GLN A 172 -3.59 -17.18 13.41
C GLN A 172 -3.38 -17.46 14.90
N LYS A 173 -2.53 -18.44 15.23
CA LYS A 173 -2.17 -18.71 16.63
C LYS A 173 -1.38 -17.56 17.24
N GLU A 174 -0.38 -17.03 16.53
CA GLU A 174 0.38 -15.86 16.99
C GLU A 174 -0.52 -14.63 17.08
N PHE A 175 -1.43 -14.42 16.12
CA PHE A 175 -2.42 -13.34 16.18
C PHE A 175 -3.26 -13.41 17.46
N LYS A 176 -3.80 -14.58 17.80
CA LYS A 176 -4.56 -14.79 19.05
C LYS A 176 -3.71 -14.56 20.29
N ALA A 177 -2.45 -14.99 20.29
CA ALA A 177 -1.52 -14.77 21.39
C ALA A 177 -1.19 -13.28 21.59
N GLN A 178 -0.87 -12.57 20.50
CA GLN A 178 -0.66 -11.13 20.52
C GLN A 178 -1.93 -10.36 20.91
N LYS A 179 -3.12 -10.85 20.53
CA LYS A 179 -4.39 -10.29 20.97
C LYS A 179 -4.55 -10.38 22.49
N LYS A 180 -4.31 -11.57 23.06
CA LYS A 180 -4.38 -11.80 24.51
C LYS A 180 -3.39 -10.93 25.30
N ASN A 181 -2.19 -10.73 24.75
CA ASN A 181 -1.12 -10.00 25.42
C ASN A 181 -1.10 -8.50 25.06
N ASN A 182 -2.12 -7.99 24.36
CA ASN A 182 -2.20 -6.61 23.88
C ASN A 182 -1.00 -6.18 23.01
N GLU A 183 -0.39 -7.09 22.26
CA GLU A 183 0.75 -6.85 21.36
C GLU A 183 0.34 -6.71 19.88
N HIS A 184 -0.89 -7.10 19.52
CA HIS A 184 -1.43 -7.06 18.15
C HIS A 184 -1.72 -5.65 17.59
N ARG A 185 -1.15 -4.61 18.21
CA ARG A 185 -1.61 -3.21 18.05
C ARG A 185 -1.45 -2.69 16.63
N ASP A 186 -0.38 -3.05 15.94
CA ASP A 186 -0.12 -2.63 14.55
C ASP A 186 -1.13 -3.23 13.57
N ILE A 187 -1.57 -4.46 13.83
CA ILE A 187 -2.55 -5.18 13.00
C ILE A 187 -3.95 -4.58 13.18
N MET A 188 -4.24 -3.99 14.35
CA MET A 188 -5.52 -3.33 14.60
C MET A 188 -5.63 -1.97 13.90
N VAL A 189 -4.52 -1.40 13.43
CA VAL A 189 -4.55 -0.19 12.58
C VAL A 189 -5.01 -0.54 11.17
N LEU A 190 -4.75 -1.78 10.71
CA LEU A 190 -5.29 -2.24 9.44
C LEU A 190 -6.82 -2.26 9.49
N PRO A 191 -7.48 -2.03 8.36
CA PRO A 191 -8.93 -2.19 8.24
C PRO A 191 -9.43 -3.55 8.72
N ALA A 192 -10.68 -3.59 9.18
CA ALA A 192 -11.33 -4.81 9.63
C ALA A 192 -11.34 -5.92 8.58
N ASP A 193 -11.57 -5.60 7.30
CA ASP A 193 -11.67 -6.59 6.22
C ASP A 193 -10.38 -7.40 6.04
N PHE A 194 -9.20 -6.79 6.27
CA PHE A 194 -7.92 -7.52 6.24
C PHE A 194 -7.90 -8.63 7.28
N ARG A 195 -8.37 -8.32 8.49
CA ARG A 195 -8.40 -9.28 9.62
C ARG A 195 -9.48 -10.33 9.40
N GLU A 196 -10.62 -9.96 8.83
CA GLU A 196 -11.69 -10.90 8.49
C GLU A 196 -11.22 -11.94 7.47
N VAL A 197 -10.62 -11.49 6.36
CA VAL A 197 -10.03 -12.36 5.33
C VAL A 197 -8.98 -13.28 5.95
N PHE A 198 -8.10 -12.75 6.79
CA PHE A 198 -7.06 -13.50 7.47
C PHE A 198 -7.61 -14.56 8.44
N LEU A 199 -8.65 -14.24 9.21
CA LEU A 199 -9.24 -15.17 10.17
C LEU A 199 -10.13 -16.23 9.50
N ALA A 200 -10.82 -15.87 8.41
CA ALA A 200 -11.68 -16.78 7.66
C ALA A 200 -10.87 -17.78 6.80
N THR A 201 -9.68 -17.39 6.35
CA THR A 201 -8.86 -18.22 5.47
C THR A 201 -8.05 -19.26 6.24
N ASN A 202 -8.08 -20.52 5.78
CA ASN A 202 -7.16 -21.58 6.22
C ASN A 202 -6.02 -21.76 5.21
N GLU A 203 -5.02 -22.59 5.55
CA GLU A 203 -3.83 -22.77 4.69
C GLU A 203 -4.18 -23.27 3.26
N LYS A 204 -5.14 -24.19 3.14
CA LYS A 204 -5.57 -24.68 1.82
C LYS A 204 -6.22 -23.57 1.00
N GLY A 205 -7.07 -22.75 1.63
CA GLY A 205 -7.69 -21.58 1.00
C GLY A 205 -6.66 -20.56 0.54
N TYR A 206 -5.65 -20.28 1.38
CA TYR A 206 -4.53 -19.42 1.04
C TYR A 206 -3.78 -19.91 -0.21
N LEU A 207 -3.42 -21.19 -0.25
CA LEU A 207 -2.75 -21.78 -1.41
C LEU A 207 -3.61 -21.74 -2.68
N ILE A 208 -4.91 -22.01 -2.57
CA ILE A 208 -5.85 -21.88 -3.70
C ILE A 208 -5.87 -20.45 -4.23
N MET A 209 -5.98 -19.44 -3.34
CA MET A 209 -5.96 -18.03 -3.74
C MET A 209 -4.66 -17.65 -4.47
N LYS A 210 -3.52 -18.14 -3.97
CA LYS A 210 -2.21 -17.96 -4.62
C LYS A 210 -2.17 -18.57 -6.01
N THR A 211 -2.66 -19.80 -6.19
CA THR A 211 -2.70 -20.47 -7.51
C THR A 211 -3.68 -19.83 -8.49
N LYS A 212 -4.81 -19.29 -8.00
CA LYS A 212 -5.81 -18.58 -8.81
C LYS A 212 -5.38 -17.16 -9.20
N GLY A 213 -4.24 -16.68 -8.70
CA GLY A 213 -3.77 -15.32 -8.96
C GLY A 213 -4.56 -14.23 -8.24
N ASN A 214 -5.24 -14.55 -7.12
CA ASN A 214 -5.95 -13.56 -6.32
C ASN A 214 -4.95 -12.75 -5.46
N LYS A 215 -4.19 -11.88 -6.12
CA LYS A 215 -3.05 -11.15 -5.55
C LYS A 215 -3.45 -10.23 -4.39
N LYS A 216 -4.60 -9.54 -4.50
CA LYS A 216 -5.12 -8.61 -3.48
C LYS A 216 -5.41 -9.31 -2.16
N GLU A 217 -6.20 -10.38 -2.19
CA GLU A 217 -6.56 -11.13 -0.97
C GLU A 217 -5.35 -11.85 -0.36
N VAL A 218 -4.43 -12.35 -1.20
CA VAL A 218 -3.16 -12.91 -0.72
C VAL A 218 -2.30 -11.84 -0.03
N ALA A 219 -2.21 -10.63 -0.59
CA ALA A 219 -1.46 -9.54 0.01
C ALA A 219 -2.04 -9.08 1.36
N LYS A 220 -3.38 -9.04 1.51
CA LYS A 220 -4.05 -8.77 2.80
C LYS A 220 -3.64 -9.77 3.89
N ILE A 221 -3.51 -11.05 3.53
CA ILE A 221 -3.06 -12.09 4.45
C ILE A 221 -1.56 -11.93 4.76
N ASP A 222 -0.77 -11.72 3.72
CA ASP A 222 0.69 -11.66 3.83
C ASP A 222 1.16 -10.41 4.60
N ILE A 223 0.50 -9.27 4.47
CA ILE A 223 0.83 -8.09 5.29
C ILE A 223 0.58 -8.35 6.77
N ILE A 224 -0.50 -9.07 7.13
CA ILE A 224 -0.74 -9.45 8.53
C ILE A 224 0.35 -10.40 9.02
N ARG A 225 0.76 -11.39 8.21
CA ARG A 225 1.87 -12.30 8.55
C ARG A 225 3.17 -11.52 8.76
N LEU A 226 3.46 -10.55 7.91
CA LEU A 226 4.63 -9.68 8.02
C LEU A 226 4.59 -8.87 9.31
N LEU A 227 3.46 -8.23 9.63
CA LEU A 227 3.30 -7.44 10.85
C LEU A 227 3.39 -8.31 12.12
N LEU A 228 2.80 -9.51 12.12
CA LEU A 228 2.92 -10.47 13.23
C LEU A 228 4.38 -10.84 13.53
N GLY A 229 5.18 -10.99 12.47
CA GLY A 229 6.58 -11.37 12.54
C GLY A 229 7.56 -10.20 12.67
N SER A 230 7.10 -8.95 12.53
CA SER A 230 7.95 -7.76 12.38
C SER A 230 8.95 -7.59 13.53
N LYS A 231 8.52 -7.85 14.77
CA LYS A 231 9.35 -7.80 16.00
C LYS A 231 10.45 -8.86 16.08
N TYR A 232 10.42 -9.86 15.20
CA TYR A 232 11.39 -10.95 15.13
C TYR A 232 12.34 -10.85 13.93
N LEU A 233 12.18 -9.80 13.12
CA LEU A 233 13.05 -9.57 11.97
C LEU A 233 14.40 -9.01 12.44
N GLY A 234 15.48 -9.56 11.90
CA GLY A 234 16.80 -8.98 12.05
C GLY A 234 17.06 -7.88 11.02
N GLU A 235 18.19 -7.19 11.16
CA GLU A 235 18.58 -6.10 10.27
C GLU A 235 18.63 -6.53 8.80
N SER A 236 19.14 -7.73 8.51
CA SER A 236 19.23 -8.26 7.14
C SER A 236 17.85 -8.44 6.51
N GLN A 237 16.86 -8.96 7.25
CA GLN A 237 15.49 -9.10 6.75
C GLN A 237 14.83 -7.74 6.54
N ILE A 238 15.04 -6.80 7.47
CA ILE A 238 14.49 -5.43 7.36
C ILE A 238 15.07 -4.71 6.14
N LYS A 239 16.40 -4.78 5.93
CA LYS A 239 17.06 -4.22 4.74
C LYS A 239 16.53 -4.84 3.46
N PHE A 240 16.34 -6.16 3.44
CA PHE A 240 15.78 -6.87 2.30
C PHE A 240 14.36 -6.39 1.97
N ILE A 241 13.47 -6.37 2.96
CA ILE A 241 12.09 -5.91 2.76
C ILE A 241 12.10 -4.45 2.28
N LYS A 242 12.92 -3.59 2.89
CA LYS A 242 13.10 -2.20 2.48
C LYS A 242 13.49 -2.10 1.00
N ALA A 243 14.51 -2.84 0.57
CA ALA A 243 14.96 -2.85 -0.82
C ALA A 243 13.87 -3.35 -1.78
N LYS A 244 13.12 -4.39 -1.41
CA LYS A 244 12.02 -4.91 -2.24
C LYS A 244 10.87 -3.93 -2.38
N VAL A 245 10.47 -3.27 -1.29
CA VAL A 245 9.42 -2.25 -1.31
C VAL A 245 9.84 -1.05 -2.14
N LEU A 246 11.05 -0.51 -1.93
CA LEU A 246 11.56 0.61 -2.72
C LEU A 246 11.71 0.24 -4.20
N ASN A 247 12.15 -0.98 -4.50
CA ASN A 247 12.23 -1.45 -5.88
C ASN A 247 10.84 -1.53 -6.52
N ALA A 248 9.86 -2.11 -5.82
CA ALA A 248 8.49 -2.18 -6.29
C ALA A 248 7.95 -0.79 -6.65
N ILE A 249 8.12 0.19 -5.76
CA ILE A 249 7.64 1.55 -5.98
C ILE A 249 8.44 2.26 -7.09
N SER A 250 9.74 2.01 -7.21
CA SER A 250 10.53 2.56 -8.32
C SER A 250 10.09 1.99 -9.68
N GLN A 251 9.61 0.74 -9.69
CA GLN A 251 9.01 0.09 -10.85
C GLN A 251 7.50 0.32 -10.94
N TYR A 252 6.93 1.14 -10.05
CA TYR A 252 5.55 1.56 -10.16
C TYR A 252 5.39 2.25 -11.51
N SER A 253 4.61 1.60 -12.37
CA SER A 253 4.39 2.12 -13.70
C SER A 253 3.49 3.34 -13.57
N ALA A 254 3.88 4.41 -14.24
CA ALA A 254 3.04 5.58 -14.47
C ALA A 254 1.75 5.21 -15.26
N ASN A 255 1.67 3.96 -15.76
CA ASN A 255 0.51 3.36 -16.41
C ASN A 255 -0.44 2.64 -15.43
N ASN A 256 -0.22 2.72 -14.12
CA ASN A 256 -1.19 2.23 -13.15
C ASN A 256 -2.43 3.12 -13.21
N LEU A 257 -3.59 2.48 -13.31
CA LEU A 257 -4.85 3.19 -13.46
C LEU A 257 -5.12 4.08 -12.25
N PRO A 258 -5.65 5.30 -12.47
CA PRO A 258 -6.14 6.12 -11.39
C PRO A 258 -7.20 5.35 -10.62
N SER A 259 -7.07 5.34 -9.31
CA SER A 259 -7.94 4.54 -8.47
C SER A 259 -9.22 5.30 -8.18
N VAL A 260 -10.34 4.72 -8.60
CA VAL A 260 -11.66 5.32 -8.42
C VAL A 260 -12.35 4.70 -7.21
N VAL A 261 -12.82 5.58 -6.32
CA VAL A 261 -13.66 5.24 -5.17
C VAL A 261 -15.08 5.76 -5.41
N MET A 262 -16.06 4.90 -5.19
CA MET A 262 -17.48 5.19 -5.33
C MET A 262 -18.05 5.75 -4.03
N PHE A 263 -18.64 6.93 -4.11
CA PHE A 263 -19.35 7.61 -3.04
C PHE A 263 -20.85 7.50 -3.30
N ASP A 264 -21.42 6.35 -2.95
CA ASP A 264 -22.80 5.99 -3.30
C ASP A 264 -23.83 6.99 -2.75
N ASP A 265 -23.68 7.44 -1.50
CA ASP A 265 -24.55 8.43 -0.86
C ASP A 265 -24.60 9.79 -1.57
N LEU A 266 -23.55 10.10 -2.35
CA LEU A 266 -23.39 11.36 -3.05
C LEU A 266 -23.48 11.19 -4.57
N ASN A 267 -23.85 9.98 -5.04
CA ASN A 267 -23.89 9.62 -6.46
C ASN A 267 -22.61 9.99 -7.22
N ALA A 268 -21.45 9.85 -6.58
CA ALA A 268 -20.17 10.34 -7.12
C ALA A 268 -19.14 9.23 -7.32
N ALA A 269 -18.38 9.34 -8.40
CA ALA A 269 -17.15 8.61 -8.63
C ALA A 269 -15.97 9.57 -8.42
N VAL A 270 -15.03 9.18 -7.55
CA VAL A 270 -13.91 10.03 -7.14
C VAL A 270 -12.60 9.33 -7.47
N ALA A 271 -11.82 9.91 -8.39
CA ALA A 271 -10.46 9.48 -8.64
C ALA A 271 -9.56 10.02 -7.53
N MET A 272 -8.75 9.13 -6.95
CA MET A 272 -7.92 9.41 -5.80
C MET A 272 -6.52 8.88 -5.97
N SER A 273 -5.59 9.58 -5.31
CA SER A 273 -4.19 9.21 -5.18
C SER A 273 -3.76 9.29 -3.71
N LEU A 274 -2.59 8.71 -3.40
CA LEU A 274 -1.98 8.78 -2.08
C LEU A 274 -0.57 9.35 -2.20
N ASN A 275 -0.32 10.43 -1.47
CA ASN A 275 1.01 11.01 -1.34
C ASN A 275 1.48 10.91 0.13
N ALA A 276 2.58 11.59 0.45
CA ALA A 276 3.12 11.61 1.80
C ALA A 276 2.16 12.29 2.82
N GLU A 277 1.32 13.23 2.39
CA GLU A 277 0.38 13.95 3.25
C GLU A 277 -0.91 13.16 3.52
N GLY A 278 -1.28 12.25 2.61
CA GLY A 278 -2.44 11.38 2.74
C GLY A 278 -3.17 11.19 1.42
N TYR A 279 -4.47 10.89 1.51
CA TYR A 279 -5.32 10.76 0.34
C TYR A 279 -5.55 12.13 -0.31
N ARG A 280 -5.43 12.20 -1.64
CA ARG A 280 -5.72 13.37 -2.46
C ARG A 280 -6.81 13.03 -3.48
N ILE A 281 -7.72 13.98 -3.68
CA ILE A 281 -8.73 13.91 -4.74
C ILE A 281 -8.10 14.45 -6.02
N ASP A 282 -8.14 13.68 -7.09
CA ASP A 282 -7.64 14.10 -8.40
C ASP A 282 -8.82 14.59 -9.28
N GLN A 283 -9.98 13.91 -9.24
CA GLN A 283 -11.18 14.34 -9.97
C GLN A 283 -12.46 13.75 -9.33
N ILE A 284 -13.57 14.50 -9.40
CA ILE A 284 -14.90 14.07 -8.95
C ILE A 284 -15.87 14.13 -10.12
N VAL A 285 -16.72 13.12 -10.28
CA VAL A 285 -17.78 13.10 -11.28
C VAL A 285 -19.08 12.56 -10.69
N PHE A 286 -20.15 13.34 -10.84
CA PHE A 286 -21.49 12.98 -10.39
C PHE A 286 -22.22 12.19 -11.47
N LYS A 287 -22.98 11.18 -11.05
CA LYS A 287 -23.79 10.33 -11.93
C LYS A 287 -24.95 11.08 -12.55
N ASP A 288 -25.51 12.00 -11.79
CA ASP A 288 -26.65 12.87 -12.09
C ASP A 288 -26.20 14.29 -12.46
N ALA A 289 -24.98 14.46 -12.98
CA ALA A 289 -24.37 15.77 -13.26
C ALA A 289 -25.23 16.68 -14.17
N ASP A 290 -25.98 16.09 -15.11
CA ASP A 290 -26.87 16.82 -16.01
C ASP A 290 -28.21 17.23 -15.36
N ASP A 291 -28.56 16.61 -14.22
CA ASP A 291 -29.85 16.79 -13.53
C ASP A 291 -29.74 17.67 -12.27
N ILE A 292 -28.52 18.01 -11.85
CA ILE A 292 -28.25 18.79 -10.63
C ILE A 292 -27.72 20.18 -10.96
N ASP A 293 -28.07 21.16 -10.13
CA ASP A 293 -27.57 22.52 -10.29
C ASP A 293 -26.14 22.67 -9.73
N GLN A 294 -25.50 23.80 -10.05
CA GLN A 294 -24.13 24.08 -9.60
C GLN A 294 -24.04 24.17 -8.07
N GLN A 295 -25.10 24.59 -7.37
CA GLN A 295 -25.08 24.69 -5.91
C GLN A 295 -24.99 23.29 -5.27
N GLU A 296 -25.72 22.32 -5.81
CA GLU A 296 -25.67 20.94 -5.36
C GLU A 296 -24.35 20.27 -5.72
N VAL A 297 -23.78 20.56 -6.91
CA VAL A 297 -22.41 20.13 -7.28
C VAL A 297 -21.38 20.63 -6.27
N ASP A 298 -21.42 21.92 -5.94
CA ASP A 298 -20.49 22.54 -5.00
C ASP A 298 -20.66 21.98 -3.59
N HIS A 299 -21.91 21.80 -3.15
CA HIS A 299 -22.25 21.21 -1.86
C HIS A 299 -21.73 19.77 -1.74
N ARG A 300 -21.99 18.90 -2.72
CA ARG A 300 -21.48 17.52 -2.72
C ARG A 300 -19.96 17.47 -2.81
N THR A 301 -19.34 18.32 -3.62
CA THR A 301 -17.89 18.45 -3.72
C THR A 301 -17.26 18.84 -2.39
N ALA A 302 -17.85 19.80 -1.68
CA ALA A 302 -17.40 20.21 -0.35
C ALA A 302 -17.55 19.06 0.67
N ARG A 303 -18.63 18.27 0.60
CA ARG A 303 -18.81 17.09 1.46
C ARG A 303 -17.75 16.02 1.20
N ILE A 304 -17.48 15.67 -0.05
CA ILE A 304 -16.43 14.71 -0.43
C ILE A 304 -15.07 15.20 0.08
N THR A 305 -14.73 16.47 -0.21
CA THR A 305 -13.45 17.07 0.20
C THR A 305 -13.28 17.09 1.71
N GLY A 306 -14.33 17.50 2.44
CA GLY A 306 -14.34 17.51 3.90
C GLY A 306 -14.19 16.10 4.49
N PHE A 307 -14.84 15.11 3.89
CA PHE A 307 -14.74 13.71 4.30
C PHE A 307 -13.33 13.15 4.10
N ILE A 308 -12.70 13.36 2.94
CA ILE A 308 -11.32 12.92 2.69
C ILE A 308 -10.34 13.59 3.67
N LYS A 309 -10.52 14.89 3.93
CA LYS A 309 -9.74 15.60 4.94
C LYS A 309 -9.90 14.97 6.33
N ALA A 310 -11.14 14.69 6.74
CA ALA A 310 -11.42 14.06 8.03
C ALA A 310 -10.83 12.65 8.14
N ILE A 311 -10.79 11.87 7.05
CA ILE A 311 -10.09 10.58 7.00
C ILE A 311 -8.59 10.76 7.23
N ASN A 312 -7.94 11.70 6.53
CA ASN A 312 -6.51 11.95 6.69
C ASN A 312 -6.17 12.34 8.14
N GLU A 313 -6.96 13.25 8.73
CA GLU A 313 -6.81 13.67 10.13
C GLU A 313 -7.05 12.51 11.12
N ALA A 314 -8.07 11.68 10.89
CA ALA A 314 -8.36 10.52 11.73
C ALA A 314 -7.24 9.48 11.66
N ASN A 315 -6.77 9.16 10.46
CA ASN A 315 -5.65 8.25 10.23
C ASN A 315 -4.37 8.74 10.92
N GLU A 316 -4.07 10.04 10.82
CA GLU A 316 -2.93 10.64 11.50
C GLU A 316 -3.08 10.57 13.03
N ARG A 317 -4.29 10.83 13.56
CA ARG A 317 -4.58 10.74 14.99
C ARG A 317 -4.42 9.32 15.52
N VAL A 318 -4.98 8.33 14.82
CA VAL A 318 -4.83 6.90 15.14
C VAL A 318 -3.35 6.54 15.17
N PHE A 319 -2.59 7.01 14.18
CA PHE A 319 -1.16 6.77 14.12
C PHE A 319 -0.37 7.43 15.26
N LYS A 320 -0.55 8.74 15.50
CA LYS A 320 0.15 9.47 16.58
C LYS A 320 -0.12 8.88 17.95
N LYS A 321 -1.38 8.52 18.24
CA LYS A 321 -1.77 7.86 19.51
C LYS A 321 -1.03 6.53 19.72
N ARG A 322 -0.67 5.83 18.65
CA ARG A 322 0.09 4.58 18.73
C ARG A 322 1.59 4.82 18.79
N LEU A 323 2.12 5.79 18.06
CA LEU A 323 3.53 6.17 18.10
C LEU A 323 3.97 6.58 19.50
N SER A 324 3.16 7.39 20.20
CA SER A 324 3.40 7.75 21.61
C SER A 324 3.39 6.54 22.55
N THR A 325 2.72 5.44 22.18
CA THR A 325 2.72 4.22 22.97
C THR A 325 3.99 3.38 22.77
N TYR A 326 4.67 3.52 21.64
CA TYR A 326 5.92 2.80 21.32
C TYR A 326 7.17 3.59 21.72
N TYR A 327 7.12 4.91 21.61
CA TYR A 327 8.27 5.80 21.80
C TYR A 327 8.10 6.79 22.96
N GLY A 328 7.00 6.69 23.71
CA GLY A 328 6.76 7.53 24.88
C GLY A 328 7.68 7.17 26.04
N ASN A 329 8.70 8.01 26.23
CA ASN A 329 8.95 8.66 27.51
C ASN A 329 8.45 10.10 27.41
#